data_AF-A0A8S1VH48-F1
#
_entry.id   AF-A0A8S1VH48-F1
#
_cell.length_a   1.000
_cell.length_b   1.000
_cell.length_c   1.000
_cell.angle_alpha   90.00
_cell.angle_beta   90.00
_cell.angle_gamma   90.00
#
_symmetry.space_group_name_H-M   'P 1'
#
loop_
_entity.id
_entity.type
_entity.pdbx_description
1 polymer ?
#
loop_
_entity_poly.entity_id
_entity_poly.type
_entity_poly.pdbx_seq_one_letter_code
_entity_poly.pdbx_strand_id
1 'polypeptide(L)'
;MFLNKQGLLEDTNQPELLKEQVQKNGHTSTKDSIFSNTKFEKNMTYFHIMGHDEPHAIRRRQILEKHPEIKILFGPDLMSAWLGVGIVLAQFWCINFFATTNWLWYLVSSYCIGAVLSHALHALMHDFTHYLCFESVQYNKLMAIFLNFGQGVPSAITFGRYHSDHHTFMNLPDLDPDLPSQWEVDHVKGPLRKFLFMLFLPLFYSLRPMFIRPLIPNKYEILNLVSIIVSNTLIYRYMGPSALGWLILSTYFGLSVHPLAAHLITEHYEFINRLETYNYLGIANFLILNLGYHTEHHDFPNIPWSRLPLVKKIAPEFYDSLPYHTNYTLAILAYIFDGYMGPFSRIVRKELKYNGKTK
;
A
#
# COMPACT_ATOMS: atom_id res chain seq x y z
N MET A 1 23.15 15.63 -20.59
CA MET A 1 22.65 15.84 -19.22
C MET A 1 21.72 17.05 -19.31
N PHE A 2 20.42 16.84 -19.44
CA PHE A 2 19.47 17.95 -19.61
C PHE A 2 18.96 18.33 -18.22
N LEU A 3 19.33 19.52 -17.77
CA LEU A 3 18.73 20.13 -16.59
C LEU A 3 17.32 20.61 -16.97
N ASN A 4 16.33 20.37 -16.11
CA ASN A 4 15.02 20.99 -16.30
C ASN A 4 15.12 22.53 -16.17
N LYS A 5 14.00 23.24 -16.36
CA LYS A 5 13.94 24.72 -16.27
C LYS A 5 14.41 25.30 -14.92
N GLN A 6 14.70 24.45 -13.94
CA GLN A 6 15.13 24.81 -12.58
C GLN A 6 16.54 24.29 -12.25
N GLY A 7 17.30 23.78 -13.23
CA GLY A 7 18.70 23.42 -13.02
C GLY A 7 18.91 22.05 -12.35
N LEU A 8 17.95 21.14 -12.45
CA LEU A 8 18.00 19.82 -11.80
C LEU A 8 17.94 18.69 -12.82
N LEU A 9 18.60 17.57 -12.49
CA LEU A 9 18.81 16.43 -13.37
C LEU A 9 17.48 15.75 -13.76
N GLU A 10 16.99 16.04 -14.97
CA GLU A 10 15.97 15.21 -15.62
C GLU A 10 16.69 14.07 -16.32
N ASP A 11 16.69 12.88 -15.71
CA ASP A 11 17.29 11.71 -16.33
C ASP A 11 16.30 10.99 -17.24
N THR A 12 16.18 11.54 -18.44
CA THR A 12 15.40 10.94 -19.52
C THR A 12 16.16 9.85 -20.28
N ASN A 13 17.45 9.59 -19.99
CA ASN A 13 18.33 8.87 -20.94
C ASN A 13 19.33 7.85 -20.35
N GLN A 14 19.37 7.56 -19.03
CA GLN A 14 20.36 6.60 -18.47
C GLN A 14 19.76 5.49 -17.59
N PRO A 15 19.06 4.50 -18.18
CA PRO A 15 18.56 3.32 -17.45
C PRO A 15 19.68 2.42 -16.86
N GLU A 16 20.90 2.48 -17.40
CA GLU A 16 22.04 1.68 -16.91
C GLU A 16 22.53 2.09 -15.51
N LEU A 17 22.32 3.35 -15.09
CA LEU A 17 22.66 3.80 -13.73
C LEU A 17 21.85 3.08 -12.65
N LEU A 18 20.59 2.72 -12.94
CA LEU A 18 19.78 1.92 -12.02
C LEU A 18 20.36 0.51 -11.89
N LYS A 19 20.77 -0.12 -13.00
CA LYS A 19 21.43 -1.43 -12.96
C LYS A 19 22.75 -1.38 -12.18
N GLU A 20 23.56 -0.33 -12.37
CA GLU A 20 24.78 -0.15 -11.60
C GLU A 20 24.51 0.08 -10.10
N GLN A 21 23.47 0.82 -9.74
CA GLN A 21 23.09 1.04 -8.34
C GLN A 21 22.48 -0.22 -7.71
N VAL A 22 21.65 -0.96 -8.43
CA VAL A 22 21.11 -2.26 -8.01
C VAL A 22 22.24 -3.29 -7.91
N GLN A 23 23.25 -3.27 -8.78
CA GLN A 23 24.43 -4.15 -8.64
C GLN A 23 25.34 -3.72 -7.49
N LYS A 24 25.59 -2.42 -7.28
CA LYS A 24 26.39 -1.90 -6.16
C LYS A 24 25.72 -2.15 -4.80
N ASN A 25 24.39 -2.00 -4.73
CA ASN A 25 23.64 -2.12 -3.47
C ASN A 25 23.06 -3.53 -3.26
N GLY A 26 22.85 -4.31 -4.33
CA GLY A 26 22.30 -5.67 -4.32
C GLY A 26 23.23 -6.73 -3.72
N HIS A 27 24.43 -6.35 -3.29
CA HIS A 27 25.32 -7.18 -2.47
C HIS A 27 25.40 -6.75 -1.00
N THR A 28 24.68 -5.70 -0.59
CA THR A 28 24.58 -5.33 0.83
C THR A 28 23.50 -6.16 1.50
N SER A 29 23.84 -7.40 1.86
CA SER A 29 23.00 -8.37 2.59
C SER A 29 22.79 -7.99 4.08
N THR A 30 22.67 -6.70 4.40
CA THR A 30 22.55 -6.26 5.79
C THR A 30 21.23 -5.53 6.01
N LYS A 31 20.50 -5.97 7.03
CA LYS A 31 19.15 -5.55 7.45
C LYS A 31 18.98 -4.03 7.70
N ASP A 32 20.08 -3.28 7.68
CA ASP A 32 20.16 -1.84 7.92
C ASP A 32 20.55 -1.03 6.66
N SER A 33 20.83 -1.68 5.51
CA SER A 33 21.46 -1.03 4.35
C SER A 33 20.56 -0.04 3.63
N ILE A 34 19.27 -0.32 3.48
CA ILE A 34 18.36 0.53 2.69
C ILE A 34 18.24 1.96 3.25
N PHE A 35 18.27 2.11 4.58
CA PHE A 35 18.17 3.40 5.24
C PHE A 35 19.48 4.20 5.22
N SER A 36 20.60 3.55 4.90
CA SER A 36 21.88 4.24 4.68
C SER A 36 22.00 4.85 3.28
N ASN A 37 21.14 4.42 2.36
CA ASN A 37 21.17 4.80 0.93
C ASN A 37 20.21 5.94 0.57
N THR A 38 19.51 6.52 1.54
CA THR A 38 18.57 7.63 1.35
C THR A 38 19.25 8.96 1.03
N LYS A 39 20.55 9.08 1.34
CA LYS A 39 21.36 10.29 1.20
C LYS A 39 21.86 10.49 -0.22
N PHE A 40 20.95 10.87 -1.11
CA PHE A 40 21.26 11.36 -2.44
C PHE A 40 20.52 12.67 -2.70
N GLU A 41 20.95 13.40 -3.73
CA GLU A 41 20.34 14.67 -4.09
C GLU A 41 18.89 14.42 -4.56
N LYS A 42 17.94 14.97 -3.81
CA LYS A 42 16.51 14.96 -4.14
C LYS A 42 16.02 16.39 -4.20
N ASN A 43 15.16 16.68 -5.17
CA ASN A 43 14.37 17.88 -5.09
C ASN A 43 13.27 17.71 -4.03
N MET A 44 13.17 18.65 -3.07
CA MET A 44 12.17 18.60 -1.99
C MET A 44 10.88 19.37 -2.30
N THR A 45 10.74 19.86 -3.53
CA THR A 45 9.61 20.68 -4.02
C THR A 45 8.81 19.99 -5.12
N TYR A 46 9.37 18.96 -5.79
CA TYR A 46 8.70 18.16 -6.80
C TYR A 46 9.29 16.74 -6.84
N PHE A 47 8.58 15.81 -7.48
CA PHE A 47 8.95 14.39 -7.57
C PHE A 47 10.08 14.09 -8.55
N HIS A 48 10.84 13.03 -8.32
CA HIS A 48 11.90 12.61 -9.24
C HIS A 48 11.31 12.11 -10.57
N ILE A 49 11.65 12.77 -11.68
CA ILE A 49 11.09 12.44 -13.00
C ILE A 49 11.98 11.44 -13.74
N MET A 50 11.43 10.28 -14.09
CA MET A 50 12.12 9.24 -14.87
C MET A 50 11.59 9.20 -16.31
N GLY A 51 12.49 9.00 -17.28
CA GLY A 51 12.14 8.89 -18.71
C GLY A 51 12.00 7.45 -19.24
N HIS A 52 11.93 6.45 -18.38
CA HIS A 52 11.73 5.06 -18.79
C HIS A 52 10.29 4.59 -18.58
N ASP A 53 9.92 3.54 -19.31
CA ASP A 53 8.65 2.83 -19.13
C ASP A 53 8.54 2.19 -17.75
N GLU A 54 7.31 1.86 -17.34
CA GLU A 54 7.02 1.24 -16.06
C GLU A 54 7.70 -0.17 -15.94
N PRO A 55 8.53 -0.40 -14.91
CA PRO A 55 9.39 -1.57 -14.80
C PRO A 55 8.60 -2.86 -14.57
N HIS A 56 7.41 -2.81 -13.96
CA HIS A 56 6.63 -4.03 -13.73
C HIS A 56 6.07 -4.60 -15.03
N ALA A 57 5.62 -3.77 -15.97
CA ALA A 57 5.19 -4.22 -17.29
C ALA A 57 6.33 -4.85 -18.10
N ILE A 58 7.55 -4.29 -18.00
CA ILE A 58 8.74 -4.86 -18.64
C ILE A 58 9.10 -6.20 -17.99
N ARG A 59 9.22 -6.23 -16.66
CA ARG A 59 9.61 -7.42 -15.90
C ARG A 59 8.58 -8.55 -16.03
N ARG A 60 7.28 -8.24 -15.94
CA ARG A 60 6.18 -9.19 -16.22
C ARG A 60 6.35 -9.85 -17.59
N ARG A 61 6.63 -9.07 -18.64
CA ARG A 61 6.83 -9.61 -20.01
C ARG A 61 8.01 -10.58 -20.07
N GLN A 62 9.16 -10.17 -19.52
CA GLN A 62 10.37 -10.98 -19.50
C GLN A 62 10.18 -12.27 -18.69
N ILE A 63 9.50 -12.21 -17.55
CA ILE A 63 9.20 -13.39 -16.75
C ILE A 63 8.23 -14.32 -17.49
N LEU A 64 7.19 -13.79 -18.15
CA LEU A 64 6.26 -14.64 -18.92
C LEU A 64 6.92 -15.35 -20.11
N GLU A 65 7.95 -14.74 -20.69
CA GLU A 65 8.75 -15.34 -21.76
C GLU A 65 9.69 -16.43 -21.23
N LYS A 66 10.36 -16.18 -20.11
CA LYS A 66 11.38 -17.09 -19.55
C LYS A 66 10.82 -18.19 -18.65
N HIS A 67 9.75 -17.87 -17.92
CA HIS A 67 9.07 -18.70 -16.93
C HIS A 67 7.56 -18.78 -17.20
N PRO A 68 7.13 -19.32 -18.36
CA PRO A 68 5.71 -19.43 -18.70
C PRO A 68 4.90 -20.25 -17.68
N GLU A 69 5.55 -21.14 -16.92
CA GLU A 69 4.96 -21.93 -15.83
C GLU A 69 4.35 -21.08 -14.72
N ILE A 70 4.76 -19.81 -14.56
CA ILE A 70 4.24 -18.91 -13.53
C ILE A 70 2.72 -18.72 -13.60
N LYS A 71 2.13 -18.92 -14.78
CA LYS A 71 0.68 -18.85 -15.01
C LYS A 71 -0.12 -19.85 -14.17
N ILE A 72 0.51 -20.93 -13.67
CA ILE A 72 -0.14 -21.88 -12.75
C ILE A 72 -0.55 -21.22 -11.43
N LEU A 73 0.08 -20.10 -11.07
CA LEU A 73 -0.22 -19.37 -9.85
C LEU A 73 -1.42 -18.43 -9.99
N PHE A 74 -1.88 -18.16 -11.22
CA PHE A 74 -2.94 -17.20 -11.50
C PHE A 74 -4.30 -17.69 -10.99
N GLY A 75 -5.16 -16.73 -10.66
CA GLY A 75 -6.56 -17.00 -10.34
C GLY A 75 -6.85 -17.09 -8.85
N PRO A 76 -8.12 -17.34 -8.50
CA PRO A 76 -8.62 -17.06 -7.15
C PRO A 76 -8.04 -17.98 -6.07
N ASP A 77 -8.12 -17.50 -4.83
CA ASP A 77 -7.85 -18.24 -3.61
C ASP A 77 -9.00 -18.09 -2.61
N LEU A 78 -9.84 -19.14 -2.55
CA LEU A 78 -11.00 -19.20 -1.67
C LEU A 78 -10.62 -19.21 -0.18
N MET A 79 -9.38 -19.58 0.18
CA MET A 79 -8.94 -19.52 1.58
C MET A 79 -8.95 -18.08 2.11
N SER A 80 -8.76 -17.10 1.23
CA SER A 80 -8.84 -15.69 1.57
C SER A 80 -10.23 -15.31 2.09
N ALA A 81 -11.31 -15.92 1.57
CA ALA A 81 -12.66 -15.70 2.06
C ALA A 81 -12.81 -16.19 3.52
N TRP A 82 -12.41 -17.44 3.78
CA TRP A 82 -12.51 -18.03 5.11
C TRP A 82 -11.67 -17.30 6.15
N LEU A 83 -10.46 -16.86 5.75
CA LEU A 83 -9.61 -16.05 6.60
C LEU A 83 -10.28 -14.70 6.91
N GLY A 84 -10.87 -14.05 5.92
CA GLY A 84 -11.63 -12.81 6.09
C GLY A 84 -12.81 -12.97 7.05
N VAL A 85 -13.61 -14.02 6.90
CA VAL A 85 -14.70 -14.37 7.83
C VAL A 85 -14.16 -14.58 9.25
N GLY A 86 -13.09 -15.37 9.40
CA GLY A 86 -12.46 -15.64 10.68
C GLY A 86 -11.98 -14.37 11.39
N ILE A 87 -11.36 -13.43 10.65
CA ILE A 87 -10.85 -12.18 11.22
C ILE A 87 -12.00 -11.23 11.59
N VAL A 88 -13.07 -11.13 10.78
CA VAL A 88 -14.26 -10.35 11.17
C VAL A 88 -14.88 -10.92 12.45
N LEU A 89 -15.04 -12.24 12.55
CA LEU A 89 -15.54 -12.88 13.78
C LEU A 89 -14.60 -12.63 14.97
N ALA A 90 -13.28 -12.65 14.76
CA ALA A 90 -12.30 -12.32 15.80
C ALA A 90 -12.42 -10.86 16.28
N GLN A 91 -12.62 -9.90 15.37
CA GLN A 91 -12.89 -8.50 15.75
C GLN A 91 -14.17 -8.39 16.59
N PHE A 92 -15.24 -9.08 16.18
CA PHE A 92 -16.51 -9.10 16.92
C PHE A 92 -16.38 -9.76 18.29
N TRP A 93 -15.54 -10.79 18.41
CA TRP A 93 -15.19 -11.38 19.69
C TRP A 93 -14.38 -10.39 20.57
N CYS A 94 -13.41 -9.69 19.98
CA CYS A 94 -12.59 -8.70 20.68
C CYS A 94 -13.43 -7.55 21.24
N ILE A 95 -14.38 -6.99 20.48
CA ILE A 95 -15.24 -5.91 20.98
C ILE A 95 -16.16 -6.37 22.12
N ASN A 96 -16.54 -7.65 22.20
CA ASN A 96 -17.29 -8.16 23.34
C ASN A 96 -16.44 -8.22 24.62
N PHE A 97 -15.12 -8.44 24.48
CA PHE A 97 -14.22 -8.63 25.61
C PHE A 97 -13.52 -7.33 26.05
N PHE A 98 -12.99 -6.56 25.11
CA PHE A 98 -12.15 -5.39 25.40
C PHE A 98 -12.94 -4.09 25.60
N ALA A 99 -14.18 -3.98 25.10
CA ALA A 99 -14.96 -2.76 25.18
C ALA A 99 -15.27 -2.30 26.60
N THR A 100 -15.25 -3.20 27.58
CA THR A 100 -15.52 -2.90 28.99
C THR A 100 -14.27 -2.86 29.87
N THR A 101 -13.08 -2.98 29.26
CA THR A 101 -11.82 -2.88 30.00
C THR A 101 -11.50 -1.43 30.38
N ASN A 102 -10.56 -1.24 31.31
CA ASN A 102 -10.11 0.12 31.64
C ASN A 102 -9.40 0.77 30.43
N TRP A 103 -9.29 2.10 30.46
CA TRP A 103 -8.81 2.88 29.33
C TRP A 103 -7.43 2.44 28.79
N LEU A 104 -6.52 1.98 29.66
CA LEU A 104 -5.18 1.57 29.24
C LEU A 104 -5.26 0.28 28.42
N TRP A 105 -5.94 -0.75 28.94
CA TRP A 105 -6.10 -2.02 28.21
C TRP A 105 -6.98 -1.88 26.99
N TYR A 106 -7.95 -0.97 27.00
CA TYR A 106 -8.74 -0.61 25.84
C TYR A 106 -7.85 -0.09 24.70
N LEU A 107 -6.97 0.88 25.00
CA LEU A 107 -6.04 1.43 24.00
C LEU A 107 -5.01 0.38 23.55
N VAL A 108 -4.37 -0.31 24.49
CA VAL A 108 -3.34 -1.32 24.17
C VAL A 108 -3.92 -2.46 23.34
N SER A 109 -5.11 -2.97 23.67
CA SER A 109 -5.75 -4.04 22.88
C SER A 109 -6.17 -3.56 21.49
N SER A 110 -6.71 -2.34 21.37
CA SER A 110 -7.07 -1.78 20.06
C SER A 110 -5.83 -1.58 19.16
N TYR A 111 -4.68 -1.23 19.74
CA TYR A 111 -3.43 -1.05 19.00
C TYR A 111 -2.73 -2.38 18.69
N CYS A 112 -2.57 -3.27 19.67
CA CYS A 112 -1.76 -4.48 19.49
C CYS A 112 -2.53 -5.64 18.86
N ILE A 113 -3.86 -5.71 19.03
CA ILE A 113 -4.70 -6.80 18.52
C ILE A 113 -5.60 -6.26 17.42
N GLY A 114 -6.43 -5.28 17.74
CA GLY A 114 -7.42 -4.75 16.82
C GLY A 114 -6.81 -4.16 15.55
N ALA A 115 -5.72 -3.41 15.67
CA ALA A 115 -5.01 -2.83 14.52
C ALA A 115 -4.41 -3.90 13.62
N VAL A 116 -3.84 -4.96 14.18
CA VAL A 116 -3.28 -6.09 13.43
C VAL A 116 -4.38 -6.81 12.66
N LEU A 117 -5.50 -7.12 13.31
CA LEU A 117 -6.66 -7.74 12.65
C LEU A 117 -7.25 -6.82 11.57
N SER A 118 -7.39 -5.53 11.85
CA SER A 118 -7.91 -4.56 10.88
C SER A 118 -6.98 -4.41 9.68
N HIS A 119 -5.67 -4.48 9.90
CA HIS A 119 -4.69 -4.40 8.82
C HIS A 119 -4.71 -5.68 7.96
N ALA A 120 -4.85 -6.86 8.56
CA ALA A 120 -5.03 -8.10 7.83
C ALA A 120 -6.33 -8.09 6.99
N LEU A 121 -7.42 -7.51 7.50
CA LEU A 121 -8.64 -7.27 6.71
C LEU A 121 -8.37 -6.33 5.52
N HIS A 122 -7.52 -5.30 5.70
CA HIS A 122 -7.14 -4.40 4.62
C HIS A 122 -6.30 -5.11 3.54
N ALA A 123 -5.35 -5.96 3.94
CA ALA A 123 -4.56 -6.78 3.02
C ALA A 123 -5.43 -7.78 2.23
N LEU A 124 -6.40 -8.44 2.86
CA LEU A 124 -7.37 -9.28 2.14
C LEU A 124 -8.24 -8.46 1.19
N MET A 125 -8.70 -7.31 1.66
CA MET A 125 -9.52 -6.41 0.85
C MET A 125 -8.77 -5.98 -0.41
N HIS A 126 -7.48 -5.66 -0.32
CA HIS A 126 -6.59 -5.42 -1.46
C HIS A 126 -6.68 -6.53 -2.52
N ASP A 127 -6.48 -7.79 -2.16
CA ASP A 127 -6.60 -8.91 -3.10
C ASP A 127 -8.00 -9.03 -3.71
N PHE A 128 -9.05 -8.68 -2.96
CA PHE A 128 -10.43 -8.77 -3.45
C PHE A 128 -10.73 -7.68 -4.49
N THR A 129 -9.99 -6.57 -4.47
CA THR A 129 -10.08 -5.53 -5.51
C THR A 129 -9.50 -6.00 -6.84
N HIS A 130 -8.52 -6.92 -6.79
CA HIS A 130 -7.98 -7.65 -7.95
C HIS A 130 -8.82 -8.86 -8.34
N TYR A 131 -9.95 -9.08 -7.67
CA TYR A 131 -10.87 -10.19 -7.89
C TYR A 131 -10.26 -11.57 -7.63
N LEU A 132 -9.37 -11.67 -6.63
CA LEU A 132 -8.61 -12.89 -6.31
C LEU A 132 -9.22 -13.77 -5.23
N CYS A 133 -10.42 -13.46 -4.72
CA CYS A 133 -11.11 -14.31 -3.75
C CYS A 133 -12.01 -15.33 -4.45
N PHE A 134 -12.78 -14.86 -5.44
CA PHE A 134 -13.75 -15.65 -6.21
C PHE A 134 -13.57 -15.38 -7.71
N GLU A 135 -14.07 -16.25 -8.57
CA GLU A 135 -14.15 -15.97 -10.01
C GLU A 135 -15.15 -14.83 -10.32
N SER A 136 -16.19 -14.69 -9.48
CA SER A 136 -17.21 -13.65 -9.65
C SER A 136 -16.75 -12.30 -9.10
N VAL A 137 -16.67 -11.30 -9.99
CA VAL A 137 -16.45 -9.88 -9.62
C VAL A 137 -17.45 -9.39 -8.57
N GLN A 138 -18.71 -9.84 -8.65
CA GLN A 138 -19.74 -9.42 -7.70
C GLN A 138 -19.47 -10.00 -6.30
N TYR A 139 -19.08 -11.26 -6.21
CA TYR A 139 -18.81 -11.90 -4.92
C TYR A 139 -17.56 -11.34 -4.26
N ASN A 140 -16.52 -11.00 -5.03
CA ASN A 140 -15.37 -10.25 -4.50
C ASN A 140 -15.79 -8.90 -3.90
N LYS A 141 -16.62 -8.12 -4.60
CA LYS A 141 -17.13 -6.83 -4.09
C LYS A 141 -17.94 -7.00 -2.81
N LEU A 142 -18.86 -7.97 -2.78
CA LEU A 142 -19.67 -8.23 -1.59
C LEU A 142 -18.83 -8.72 -0.41
N MET A 143 -17.84 -9.57 -0.67
CA MET A 143 -16.94 -10.04 0.36
C MET A 143 -16.01 -8.93 0.88
N ALA A 144 -15.54 -8.05 0.02
CA ALA A 144 -14.78 -6.86 0.43
C ALA A 144 -15.62 -5.92 1.32
N ILE A 145 -16.89 -5.69 0.98
CA ILE A 145 -17.84 -4.96 1.84
C ILE A 145 -18.02 -5.68 3.18
N PHE A 146 -18.10 -7.02 3.17
CA PHE A 146 -18.20 -7.80 4.40
C PHE A 146 -16.98 -7.61 5.31
N LEU A 147 -15.76 -7.52 4.77
CA LEU A 147 -14.56 -7.25 5.57
C LEU A 147 -14.65 -5.90 6.33
N ASN A 148 -15.29 -4.89 5.75
CA ASN A 148 -15.49 -3.61 6.42
C ASN A 148 -16.36 -3.72 7.69
N PHE A 149 -17.17 -4.78 7.89
CA PHE A 149 -17.86 -4.99 9.17
C PHE A 149 -16.85 -5.14 10.32
N GLY A 150 -15.71 -5.81 10.08
CA GLY A 150 -14.61 -5.93 11.05
C GLY A 150 -13.73 -4.69 11.18
N GLN A 151 -14.02 -3.63 10.41
CA GLN A 151 -13.29 -2.35 10.45
C GLN A 151 -14.19 -1.17 10.87
N GLY A 152 -15.51 -1.28 10.69
CA GLY A 152 -16.46 -0.22 10.98
C GLY A 152 -16.39 0.99 10.05
N VAL A 153 -15.63 0.92 8.94
CA VAL A 153 -15.43 2.03 7.99
C VAL A 153 -15.74 1.56 6.56
N PRO A 154 -16.57 2.28 5.77
CA PRO A 154 -16.98 1.84 4.44
C PRO A 154 -15.96 2.19 3.35
N SER A 155 -14.80 1.51 3.36
CA SER A 155 -13.69 1.82 2.45
C SER A 155 -13.60 0.92 1.22
N ALA A 156 -14.19 -0.29 1.23
CA ALA A 156 -13.81 -1.37 0.34
C ALA A 156 -13.91 -1.05 -1.16
N ILE A 157 -15.06 -0.52 -1.58
CA ILE A 157 -15.30 -0.29 -3.01
C ILE A 157 -14.53 0.94 -3.50
N THR A 158 -14.49 2.00 -2.70
CA THR A 158 -13.75 3.23 -3.06
C THR A 158 -12.25 2.95 -3.12
N PHE A 159 -11.71 2.24 -2.12
CA PHE A 159 -10.32 1.77 -2.11
C PHE A 159 -10.01 0.96 -3.38
N GLY A 160 -10.83 -0.03 -3.73
CA GLY A 160 -10.56 -0.84 -4.92
C GLY A 160 -10.56 -0.08 -6.24
N ARG A 161 -11.36 0.98 -6.37
CA ARG A 161 -11.35 1.82 -7.57
C ARG A 161 -10.06 2.63 -7.66
N TYR A 162 -9.68 3.32 -6.58
CA TYR A 162 -8.45 4.11 -6.56
C TYR A 162 -7.20 3.24 -6.63
N HIS A 163 -7.22 2.06 -6.01
CA HIS A 163 -6.12 1.11 -6.09
C HIS A 163 -5.96 0.53 -7.51
N SER A 164 -7.06 0.27 -8.22
CA SER A 164 -7.02 -0.08 -9.64
C SER A 164 -6.45 1.06 -10.50
N ASP A 165 -6.79 2.31 -10.21
CA ASP A 165 -6.20 3.48 -10.88
C ASP A 165 -4.70 3.57 -10.60
N HIS A 166 -4.26 3.35 -9.36
CA HIS A 166 -2.85 3.30 -8.99
C HIS A 166 -2.08 2.25 -9.80
N HIS A 167 -2.56 1.00 -9.90
CA HIS A 167 -1.90 -0.02 -10.72
C HIS A 167 -1.90 0.31 -12.22
N THR A 168 -2.93 1.00 -12.71
CA THR A 168 -3.06 1.32 -14.14
C THR A 168 -2.21 2.53 -14.53
N PHE A 169 -2.14 3.53 -13.66
CA PHE A 169 -1.53 4.83 -13.91
C PHE A 169 -0.35 5.11 -12.98
N MET A 170 0.30 4.06 -12.47
CA MET A 170 1.35 4.14 -11.45
C MET A 170 2.41 5.20 -11.77
N ASN A 171 2.63 6.11 -10.82
CA ASN A 171 3.58 7.21 -10.92
C ASN A 171 3.30 8.18 -12.10
N LEU A 172 2.07 8.23 -12.63
CA LEU A 172 1.61 9.30 -13.52
C LEU A 172 0.92 10.40 -12.69
N PRO A 173 1.42 11.65 -12.75
CA PRO A 173 0.80 12.78 -12.06
C PRO A 173 -0.70 12.91 -12.40
N ASP A 174 -1.50 13.33 -11.41
CA ASP A 174 -2.96 13.54 -11.49
C ASP A 174 -3.83 12.29 -11.77
N LEU A 175 -3.22 11.18 -12.19
CA LEU A 175 -3.91 9.92 -12.47
C LEU A 175 -3.69 8.87 -11.38
N ASP A 176 -2.50 8.85 -10.77
CA ASP A 176 -2.18 8.00 -9.62
C ASP A 176 -2.64 8.65 -8.30
N PRO A 177 -3.69 8.12 -7.64
CA PRO A 177 -4.19 8.69 -6.40
C PRO A 177 -3.27 8.46 -5.19
N ASP A 178 -2.28 7.56 -5.30
CA ASP A 178 -1.33 7.26 -4.23
C ASP A 178 -0.23 8.33 -4.11
N LEU A 179 0.03 9.10 -5.19
CA LEU A 179 0.98 10.21 -5.15
C LEU A 179 0.52 11.29 -4.15
N PRO A 180 1.42 11.82 -3.31
CA PRO A 180 1.12 12.97 -2.47
C PRO A 180 0.71 14.18 -3.29
N SER A 181 -0.18 15.01 -2.75
CA SER A 181 -0.49 16.31 -3.32
C SER A 181 0.69 17.27 -3.18
N GLN A 182 0.73 18.31 -4.03
CA GLN A 182 1.72 19.38 -3.90
C GLN A 182 1.66 20.07 -2.53
N TRP A 183 0.47 20.19 -1.94
CA TRP A 183 0.32 20.74 -0.59
C TRP A 183 1.06 19.90 0.46
N GLU A 184 0.95 18.56 0.38
CA GLU A 184 1.67 17.66 1.28
C GLU A 184 3.18 17.78 1.10
N VAL A 185 3.65 17.86 -0.14
CA VAL A 185 5.07 18.08 -0.47
C VAL A 185 5.59 19.39 0.14
N ASP A 186 4.84 20.48 0.00
CA ASP A 186 5.27 21.80 0.43
C ASP A 186 5.29 21.97 1.95
N HIS A 187 4.36 21.30 2.66
CA HIS A 187 4.10 21.55 4.08
C HIS A 187 4.60 20.46 5.03
N VAL A 188 4.67 19.20 4.61
CA VAL A 188 5.08 18.07 5.47
C VAL A 188 6.61 17.99 5.50
N LYS A 189 7.20 18.88 6.29
CA LYS A 189 8.66 19.03 6.43
C LYS A 189 9.08 18.92 7.89
N GLY A 190 10.20 18.24 8.12
CA GLY A 190 10.77 17.99 9.45
C GLY A 190 10.03 16.93 10.29
N PRO A 191 10.62 16.47 11.40
CA PRO A 191 10.12 15.30 12.12
C PRO A 191 8.70 15.44 12.65
N LEU A 192 8.35 16.57 13.27
CA LEU A 192 7.02 16.77 13.86
C LEU A 192 5.90 16.68 12.81
N ARG A 193 6.05 17.38 11.68
CA ARG A 193 5.01 17.38 10.64
C ARG A 193 4.90 16.04 9.93
N LYS A 194 6.01 15.31 9.76
CA LYS A 194 5.98 13.95 9.22
C LYS A 194 5.35 12.95 10.17
N PHE A 195 5.59 13.07 11.47
CA PHE A 195 4.87 12.29 12.48
C PHE A 195 3.37 12.59 12.44
N LEU A 196 2.97 13.87 12.39
CA LEU A 196 1.56 14.25 12.26
C LEU A 196 0.95 13.75 10.94
N PHE A 197 1.70 13.79 9.84
CA PHE A 197 1.29 13.23 8.56
C PHE A 197 0.98 11.74 8.69
N MET A 198 1.86 10.97 9.33
CA MET A 198 1.61 9.55 9.60
C MET A 198 0.44 9.31 10.56
N LEU A 199 0.30 10.15 11.58
CA LEU A 199 -0.81 10.08 12.52
C LEU A 199 -2.15 10.21 11.81
N PHE A 200 -2.23 11.11 10.83
CA PHE A 200 -3.42 11.37 10.02
C PHE A 200 -3.37 10.71 8.63
N LEU A 201 -2.48 9.74 8.41
CA LEU A 201 -2.33 9.05 7.14
C LEU A 201 -3.64 8.44 6.61
N PRO A 202 -4.51 7.83 7.46
CA PRO A 202 -5.80 7.33 7.00
C PRO A 202 -6.66 8.42 6.36
N LEU A 203 -6.59 9.66 6.85
CA LEU A 203 -7.33 10.79 6.31
C LEU A 203 -6.75 11.26 4.98
N PHE A 204 -5.42 11.36 4.87
CA PHE A 204 -4.77 11.71 3.61
C PHE A 204 -5.08 10.69 2.53
N TYR A 205 -4.93 9.39 2.81
CA TYR A 205 -5.22 8.31 1.86
C TYR A 205 -6.71 8.22 1.50
N SER A 206 -7.62 8.54 2.42
CA SER A 206 -9.06 8.48 2.13
C SER A 206 -9.57 9.72 1.38
N LEU A 207 -9.05 10.91 1.71
CA LEU A 207 -9.59 12.18 1.20
C LEU A 207 -8.85 12.70 -0.03
N ARG A 208 -7.52 12.56 -0.09
CA ARG A 208 -6.72 13.06 -1.23
C ARG A 208 -7.24 12.55 -2.57
N PRO A 209 -7.56 11.26 -2.75
CA PRO A 209 -8.07 10.78 -4.04
C PRO A 209 -9.38 11.45 -4.46
N MET A 210 -10.22 11.84 -3.51
CA MET A 210 -11.49 12.53 -3.78
C MET A 210 -11.30 13.94 -4.36
N PHE A 211 -10.14 14.56 -4.14
CA PHE A 211 -9.80 15.89 -4.68
C PHE A 211 -8.94 15.81 -5.94
N ILE A 212 -8.01 14.86 -6.01
CA ILE A 212 -7.12 14.70 -7.17
C ILE A 212 -7.85 14.01 -8.32
N ARG A 213 -8.59 12.94 -8.03
CA ARG A 213 -9.25 12.10 -9.01
C ARG A 213 -10.70 11.81 -8.60
N PRO A 214 -11.58 12.82 -8.53
CA PRO A 214 -12.95 12.62 -8.05
C PRO A 214 -13.70 11.58 -8.89
N LEU A 215 -14.11 10.51 -8.23
CA LEU A 215 -14.94 9.46 -8.82
C LEU A 215 -16.41 9.62 -8.40
N ILE A 216 -17.33 9.48 -9.36
CA ILE A 216 -18.77 9.44 -9.05
C ILE A 216 -19.09 8.15 -8.29
N PRO A 217 -19.73 8.21 -7.11
CA PRO A 217 -20.10 7.03 -6.34
C PRO A 217 -21.03 6.10 -7.12
N ASN A 218 -20.74 4.81 -7.09
CA ASN A 218 -21.56 3.77 -7.72
C ASN A 218 -22.44 3.03 -6.69
N LYS A 219 -23.33 2.16 -7.19
CA LYS A 219 -24.26 1.39 -6.35
C LYS A 219 -23.60 0.55 -5.24
N TYR A 220 -22.38 0.06 -5.46
CA TYR A 220 -21.66 -0.74 -4.46
C TYR A 220 -21.02 0.14 -3.39
N GLU A 221 -20.60 1.36 -3.70
CA GLU A 221 -20.15 2.34 -2.67
C GLU A 221 -21.33 2.74 -1.77
N ILE A 222 -22.50 2.97 -2.36
CA ILE A 222 -23.73 3.22 -1.61
C ILE A 222 -24.09 2.01 -0.74
N LEU A 223 -24.03 0.79 -1.29
CA LEU A 223 -24.26 -0.44 -0.54
C LEU A 223 -23.28 -0.59 0.62
N ASN A 224 -21.99 -0.33 0.40
CA ASN A 224 -20.96 -0.39 1.42
C ASN A 224 -21.25 0.61 2.55
N LEU A 225 -21.55 1.86 2.20
CA LEU A 225 -21.88 2.92 3.16
C LEU A 225 -23.10 2.55 4.01
N VAL A 226 -24.20 2.15 3.37
CA VAL A 226 -25.44 1.75 4.07
C VAL A 226 -25.19 0.54 4.97
N SER A 227 -24.47 -0.48 4.48
CA SER A 227 -24.16 -1.69 5.26
C SER A 227 -23.38 -1.35 6.54
N ILE A 228 -22.37 -0.48 6.44
CA ILE A 228 -21.56 -0.09 7.60
C ILE A 228 -22.32 0.84 8.54
N ILE A 229 -23.16 1.76 8.04
CA ILE A 229 -24.04 2.55 8.91
C ILE A 229 -24.97 1.64 9.72
N VAL A 230 -25.61 0.67 9.06
CA VAL A 230 -26.50 -0.30 9.72
C VAL A 230 -25.72 -1.12 10.74
N SER A 231 -24.60 -1.74 10.36
CA SER A 231 -23.77 -2.53 11.27
C SER A 231 -23.29 -1.73 12.47
N ASN A 232 -22.74 -0.53 12.26
CA ASN A 232 -22.26 0.32 13.35
C ASN A 232 -23.40 0.76 14.27
N THR A 233 -24.60 1.02 13.73
CA THR A 233 -25.78 1.34 14.53
C THR A 233 -26.20 0.14 15.40
N LEU A 234 -26.15 -1.08 14.86
CA LEU A 234 -26.42 -2.30 15.63
C LEU A 234 -25.39 -2.51 16.73
N ILE A 235 -24.09 -2.38 16.43
CA ILE A 235 -23.01 -2.47 17.44
C ILE A 235 -23.23 -1.41 18.52
N TYR A 236 -23.46 -0.16 18.15
CA TYR A 236 -23.73 0.92 19.10
C TYR A 236 -24.93 0.62 20.00
N ARG A 237 -26.03 0.13 19.41
CA ARG A 237 -27.30 -0.07 20.12
C ARG A 237 -27.30 -1.27 21.07
N TYR A 238 -26.64 -2.36 20.67
CA TYR A 238 -26.68 -3.64 21.38
C TYR A 238 -25.40 -3.97 22.16
N MET A 239 -24.24 -3.43 21.75
CA MET A 239 -22.94 -3.66 22.39
C MET A 239 -22.40 -2.40 23.07
N GLY A 240 -22.95 -1.24 22.73
CA GLY A 240 -22.63 0.05 23.34
C GLY A 240 -21.59 0.87 22.57
N PRO A 241 -21.47 2.17 22.90
CA PRO A 241 -20.55 3.09 22.23
C PRO A 241 -19.08 2.68 22.36
N SER A 242 -18.71 2.05 23.48
CA SER A 242 -17.33 1.59 23.71
C SER A 242 -16.90 0.49 22.73
N ALA A 243 -17.82 -0.42 22.36
CA ALA A 243 -17.54 -1.47 21.39
C ALA A 243 -17.30 -0.89 19.98
N LEU A 244 -18.17 0.04 19.55
CA LEU A 244 -17.97 0.73 18.28
C LEU A 244 -16.68 1.58 18.29
N GLY A 245 -16.42 2.28 19.40
CA GLY A 245 -15.20 3.06 19.57
C GLY A 245 -13.94 2.21 19.44
N TRP A 246 -13.93 0.99 20.01
CA TRP A 246 -12.77 0.11 19.97
C TRP A 246 -12.51 -0.38 18.55
N LEU A 247 -13.58 -0.70 17.81
CA LEU A 247 -13.51 -1.14 16.42
C LEU A 247 -12.94 -0.03 15.50
N ILE A 248 -13.48 1.19 15.61
CA ILE A 248 -13.01 2.33 14.81
C ILE A 248 -11.57 2.70 15.17
N LEU A 249 -11.22 2.67 16.47
CA LEU A 249 -9.87 2.97 16.93
C LEU A 249 -8.86 1.93 16.45
N SER A 250 -9.25 0.66 16.41
CA SER A 250 -8.47 -0.43 15.84
C SER A 250 -8.16 -0.19 14.37
N THR A 251 -9.18 0.18 13.58
CA THR A 251 -9.00 0.54 12.16
C THR A 251 -8.10 1.75 11.98
N TYR A 252 -8.30 2.79 12.80
CA TYR A 252 -7.46 3.98 12.79
C TYR A 252 -5.99 3.63 13.05
N PHE A 253 -5.71 2.89 14.13
CA PHE A 253 -4.33 2.49 14.44
C PHE A 253 -3.73 1.61 13.35
N GLY A 254 -4.51 0.70 12.75
CA GLY A 254 -4.06 -0.19 11.68
C GLY A 254 -3.59 0.54 10.42
N LEU A 255 -3.96 1.81 10.23
CA LEU A 255 -3.59 2.63 9.07
C LEU A 255 -2.80 3.90 9.46
N SER A 256 -2.51 4.10 10.75
CA SER A 256 -1.82 5.27 11.30
C SER A 256 -0.38 4.91 11.71
N VAL A 257 0.17 5.50 12.79
CA VAL A 257 1.51 5.18 13.32
C VAL A 257 1.52 3.78 13.93
N HIS A 258 1.58 2.76 13.07
CA HIS A 258 1.67 1.35 13.43
C HIS A 258 2.66 0.66 12.49
N PRO A 259 3.52 -0.26 12.97
CA PRO A 259 4.52 -0.90 12.11
C PRO A 259 3.93 -1.53 10.85
N LEU A 260 2.76 -2.17 10.93
CA LEU A 260 2.14 -2.76 9.74
C LEU A 260 1.75 -1.69 8.71
N ALA A 261 1.29 -0.51 9.13
CA ALA A 261 0.92 0.59 8.24
C ALA A 261 2.11 1.25 7.52
N ALA A 262 3.35 0.91 7.90
CA ALA A 262 4.54 1.44 7.25
C ALA A 262 4.59 1.10 5.76
N HIS A 263 3.94 0.01 5.34
CA HIS A 263 3.88 -0.42 3.95
C HIS A 263 3.36 0.69 3.01
N LEU A 264 2.38 1.48 3.46
CA LEU A 264 1.83 2.65 2.77
C LEU A 264 2.89 3.71 2.38
N ILE A 265 4.03 3.74 3.09
CA ILE A 265 5.16 4.60 2.77
C ILE A 265 6.26 3.80 2.08
N THR A 266 6.61 2.64 2.62
CA THR A 266 7.80 1.89 2.14
C THR A 266 7.65 1.33 0.75
N GLU A 267 6.44 1.05 0.31
CA GLU A 267 6.19 0.41 -0.97
C GLU A 267 6.60 1.27 -2.16
N HIS A 268 6.32 2.58 -2.13
CA HIS A 268 6.51 3.46 -3.29
C HIS A 268 7.33 4.73 -3.04
N TYR A 269 7.86 4.91 -1.84
CA TYR A 269 8.76 6.03 -1.57
C TYR A 269 10.18 5.68 -1.97
N GLU A 270 10.88 6.62 -2.60
CA GLU A 270 12.23 6.45 -3.14
C GLU A 270 13.28 6.46 -2.01
N PHE A 271 13.47 5.31 -1.34
CA PHE A 271 14.53 5.11 -0.34
C PHE A 271 15.91 4.95 -0.97
N ILE A 272 15.97 4.36 -2.16
CA ILE A 272 17.16 4.20 -2.98
C ILE A 272 16.92 4.95 -4.28
N ASN A 273 17.94 5.72 -4.69
CA ASN A 273 17.91 6.49 -5.93
C ASN A 273 17.39 5.62 -7.09
N ARG A 274 16.36 6.11 -7.77
CA ARG A 274 15.72 5.54 -8.98
C ARG A 274 14.95 4.24 -8.76
N LEU A 275 14.77 3.78 -7.53
CA LEU A 275 13.95 2.62 -7.22
C LEU A 275 12.60 3.05 -6.69
N GLU A 276 11.53 2.61 -7.36
CA GLU A 276 10.15 3.07 -7.11
C GLU A 276 9.24 2.03 -6.46
N THR A 277 9.73 0.81 -6.25
CA THR A 277 8.94 -0.25 -5.61
C THR A 277 9.83 -1.13 -4.76
N TYR A 278 9.36 -1.43 -3.56
CA TYR A 278 10.13 -2.15 -2.56
C TYR A 278 9.34 -3.28 -1.96
N ASN A 279 10.05 -4.38 -1.73
CA ASN A 279 9.53 -5.48 -0.93
C ASN A 279 9.76 -5.23 0.56
N TYR A 280 8.96 -5.91 1.38
CA TYR A 280 9.22 -6.13 2.79
C TYR A 280 9.29 -7.64 3.08
N LEU A 281 10.47 -8.12 3.47
CA LEU A 281 10.74 -9.54 3.72
C LEU A 281 11.07 -9.82 5.20
N GLY A 282 10.53 -9.00 6.11
CA GLY A 282 10.65 -9.21 7.56
C GLY A 282 9.47 -9.99 8.16
N ILE A 283 9.48 -10.15 9.49
CA ILE A 283 8.47 -10.95 10.22
C ILE A 283 7.04 -10.42 10.07
N ALA A 284 6.88 -9.11 9.93
CA ALA A 284 5.55 -8.51 9.73
C ALA A 284 4.89 -8.96 8.42
N ASN A 285 5.64 -9.52 7.47
CA ASN A 285 5.10 -9.97 6.19
C ASN A 285 4.07 -11.09 6.39
N PHE A 286 4.27 -11.93 7.41
CA PHE A 286 3.28 -12.93 7.81
C PHE A 286 1.95 -12.30 8.26
N LEU A 287 2.03 -11.19 9.01
CA LEU A 287 0.85 -10.49 9.54
C LEU A 287 0.09 -9.70 8.47
N ILE A 288 0.79 -9.27 7.41
CA ILE A 288 0.20 -8.61 6.24
C ILE A 288 -0.02 -9.58 5.07
N LEU A 289 -0.08 -10.88 5.35
CA LEU A 289 -0.44 -11.91 4.38
C LEU A 289 0.45 -11.91 3.14
N ASN A 290 1.78 -11.93 3.30
CA ASN A 290 2.73 -11.92 2.16
C ASN A 290 2.62 -10.71 1.21
N LEU A 291 1.84 -9.68 1.52
CA LEU A 291 1.75 -8.47 0.68
C LEU A 291 3.11 -7.75 0.55
N GLY A 292 4.03 -7.98 1.48
CA GLY A 292 5.41 -7.50 1.38
C GLY A 292 6.20 -8.06 0.18
N TYR A 293 5.71 -9.07 -0.54
CA TYR A 293 6.17 -9.39 -1.91
C TYR A 293 5.55 -8.42 -2.93
N HIS A 294 5.73 -7.13 -2.67
CA HIS A 294 4.98 -6.07 -3.34
C HIS A 294 5.40 -5.88 -4.80
N THR A 295 6.68 -6.09 -5.09
CA THR A 295 7.20 -6.05 -6.46
C THR A 295 6.62 -7.18 -7.29
N GLU A 296 6.58 -8.40 -6.72
CA GLU A 296 5.95 -9.57 -7.32
C GLU A 296 4.45 -9.33 -7.57
N HIS A 297 3.78 -8.69 -6.60
CA HIS A 297 2.38 -8.28 -6.73
C HIS A 297 2.16 -7.29 -7.89
N HIS A 298 2.94 -6.22 -7.98
CA HIS A 298 2.80 -5.27 -9.09
C HIS A 298 3.14 -5.89 -10.47
N ASP A 299 4.06 -6.85 -10.51
CA ASP A 299 4.31 -7.61 -11.74
C ASP A 299 3.13 -8.49 -12.11
N PHE A 300 2.52 -9.15 -11.13
CA PHE A 300 1.43 -10.12 -11.32
C PHE A 300 0.27 -9.87 -10.35
N PRO A 301 -0.51 -8.79 -10.54
CA PRO A 301 -1.61 -8.42 -9.64
C PRO A 301 -2.78 -9.42 -9.71
N ASN A 302 -2.68 -10.43 -10.56
CA ASN A 302 -3.63 -11.52 -10.71
C ASN A 302 -3.17 -12.83 -10.00
N ILE A 303 -2.11 -12.76 -9.19
CA ILE A 303 -1.66 -13.83 -8.30
C ILE A 303 -2.03 -13.44 -6.86
N PRO A 304 -2.75 -14.29 -6.10
CA PRO A 304 -3.14 -13.99 -4.73
C PRO A 304 -1.93 -13.97 -3.80
N TRP A 305 -2.08 -13.22 -2.72
CA TRP A 305 -1.14 -13.06 -1.62
C TRP A 305 -0.49 -14.37 -1.16
N SER A 306 -1.27 -15.45 -1.10
CA SER A 306 -0.83 -16.77 -0.64
C SER A 306 0.20 -17.43 -1.55
N ARG A 307 0.25 -17.00 -2.83
CA ARG A 307 1.13 -17.56 -3.87
C ARG A 307 2.24 -16.59 -4.30
N LEU A 308 2.24 -15.33 -3.87
CA LEU A 308 3.32 -14.37 -4.17
C LEU A 308 4.73 -14.90 -3.82
N PRO A 309 4.95 -15.62 -2.70
CA PRO A 309 6.28 -16.18 -2.43
C PRO A 309 6.78 -17.17 -3.50
N LEU A 310 5.86 -17.81 -4.24
CA LEU A 310 6.20 -18.73 -5.32
C LEU A 310 6.67 -17.99 -6.58
N VAL A 311 6.20 -16.77 -6.83
CA VAL A 311 6.68 -15.91 -7.92
C VAL A 311 8.18 -15.68 -7.79
N LYS A 312 8.62 -15.24 -6.60
CA LYS A 312 10.04 -15.06 -6.30
C LYS A 312 10.85 -16.34 -6.47
N LYS A 313 10.31 -17.49 -6.07
CA LYS A 313 10.99 -18.79 -6.20
C LYS A 313 11.12 -19.27 -7.64
N ILE A 314 10.15 -18.97 -8.50
CA ILE A 314 10.17 -19.35 -9.92
C ILE A 314 11.16 -18.49 -10.70
N ALA A 315 11.20 -17.19 -10.42
CA ALA A 315 11.97 -16.21 -11.18
C ALA A 315 12.96 -15.41 -10.28
N PRO A 316 13.83 -16.08 -9.49
CA PRO A 316 14.67 -15.43 -8.48
C PRO A 316 15.63 -14.39 -9.06
N GLU A 317 16.10 -14.58 -10.29
CA GLU A 317 17.01 -13.66 -10.98
C GLU A 317 16.41 -12.27 -11.24
N PHE A 318 15.08 -12.14 -11.18
CA PHE A 318 14.39 -10.85 -11.33
C PHE A 318 14.20 -10.12 -10.00
N TYR A 319 14.35 -10.82 -8.86
CA TYR A 319 13.97 -10.30 -7.54
C TYR A 319 15.09 -10.34 -6.50
N ASP A 320 16.05 -11.28 -6.59
CA ASP A 320 17.05 -11.50 -5.54
C ASP A 320 18.09 -10.38 -5.45
N SER A 321 18.30 -9.64 -6.54
CA SER A 321 19.15 -8.45 -6.54
C SER A 321 18.42 -7.19 -6.08
N LEU A 322 17.09 -7.22 -5.94
CA LEU A 322 16.32 -6.03 -5.58
C LEU A 322 16.45 -5.71 -4.09
N PRO A 323 16.71 -4.45 -3.72
CA PRO A 323 16.67 -4.00 -2.34
C PRO A 323 15.27 -4.19 -1.71
N TYR A 324 15.24 -4.48 -0.41
CA TYR A 324 14.00 -4.69 0.33
C TYR A 324 14.14 -4.21 1.79
N HIS A 325 13.00 -3.97 2.43
CA HIS A 325 12.91 -3.65 3.86
C HIS A 325 12.76 -4.93 4.70
N THR A 326 13.29 -4.92 5.93
CA THR A 326 13.05 -5.98 6.92
C THR A 326 12.48 -5.47 8.24
N ASN A 327 12.48 -4.15 8.46
CA ASN A 327 12.04 -3.53 9.69
C ASN A 327 11.17 -2.30 9.41
N TYR A 328 9.86 -2.46 9.54
CA TYR A 328 8.91 -1.38 9.33
C TYR A 328 9.00 -0.27 10.38
N THR A 329 9.31 -0.60 11.63
CA THR A 329 9.54 0.41 12.66
C THR A 329 10.72 1.30 12.29
N LEU A 330 11.82 0.70 11.81
CA LEU A 330 12.97 1.48 11.33
C LEU A 330 12.61 2.31 10.09
N ALA A 331 11.75 1.81 9.21
CA ALA A 331 11.26 2.58 8.06
C ALA A 331 10.44 3.80 8.46
N ILE A 332 9.56 3.66 9.45
CA ILE A 332 8.81 4.77 10.06
C ILE A 332 9.79 5.79 10.65
N LEU A 333 10.77 5.34 11.42
CA LEU A 333 11.76 6.24 12.03
C LEU A 333 12.60 6.94 10.97
N ALA A 334 13.02 6.23 9.92
CA ALA A 334 13.74 6.82 8.79
C ALA A 334 12.87 7.87 8.09
N TYR A 335 11.60 7.58 7.79
CA TYR A 335 10.70 8.54 7.19
C TYR A 335 10.60 9.83 8.04
N ILE A 336 10.37 9.69 9.34
CA ILE A 336 10.20 10.81 10.27
C ILE A 336 11.49 11.62 10.44
N PHE A 337 12.61 10.97 10.76
CA PHE A 337 13.83 11.64 11.22
C PHE A 337 14.85 11.92 10.12
N ASP A 338 14.80 11.23 8.98
CA ASP A 338 15.71 11.49 7.87
C ASP A 338 15.25 12.72 7.07
N GLY A 339 16.10 13.74 6.99
CA GLY A 339 15.85 14.95 6.21
C GLY A 339 15.70 14.69 4.69
N TYR A 340 16.22 13.56 4.19
CA TYR A 340 16.14 13.17 2.78
C TYR A 340 14.90 12.34 2.43
N MET A 341 14.02 12.08 3.41
CA MET A 341 12.74 11.40 3.21
C MET A 341 11.57 12.36 3.46
N GLY A 342 10.42 12.11 2.83
CA GLY A 342 9.21 12.91 2.98
C GLY A 342 8.27 12.69 1.80
N PRO A 343 7.11 13.37 1.71
CA PRO A 343 6.17 13.18 0.60
C PRO A 343 6.78 13.40 -0.79
N PHE A 344 7.81 14.24 -0.90
CA PHE A 344 8.55 14.47 -2.15
C PHE A 344 9.37 13.25 -2.63
N SER A 345 9.61 12.26 -1.78
CA SER A 345 10.41 11.06 -2.13
C SER A 345 9.60 10.09 -2.97
N ARG A 346 9.12 10.52 -4.13
CA ARG A 346 8.38 9.71 -5.10
C ARG A 346 9.02 9.86 -6.46
N ILE A 347 8.87 8.81 -7.26
CA ILE A 347 9.22 8.82 -8.68
C ILE A 347 7.95 9.09 -9.48
N VAL A 348 8.07 9.88 -10.54
CA VAL A 348 7.01 10.11 -11.52
C VAL A 348 7.53 9.97 -12.94
N ARG A 349 6.60 9.74 -13.88
CA ARG A 349 6.87 9.72 -15.31
C ARG A 349 6.20 10.92 -15.97
N LYS A 350 6.85 11.49 -16.98
CA LYS A 350 6.13 12.39 -17.90
C LYS A 350 5.14 11.53 -18.67
N GLU A 351 3.90 12.01 -18.84
CA GLU A 351 3.00 11.43 -19.82
C GLU A 351 3.78 11.32 -21.14
N LEU A 352 3.99 10.09 -21.62
CA LEU A 352 4.22 9.88 -23.04
C LEU A 352 2.97 10.45 -23.69
N LYS A 353 3.09 11.63 -24.35
CA LYS A 353 2.00 12.22 -25.13
C LYS A 353 1.34 11.10 -25.91
N TYR A 354 0.19 10.64 -25.44
CA TYR A 354 -0.55 9.62 -26.12
C TYR A 354 -0.97 10.27 -27.43
N ASN A 355 -0.50 9.75 -28.56
CA ASN A 355 -0.78 10.30 -29.89
C ASN A 355 -2.30 10.32 -30.12
N GLY A 356 -2.96 11.41 -29.71
CA GLY A 356 -4.23 11.91 -30.20
C GLY A 356 -5.45 10.98 -30.14
N LYS A 357 -5.47 9.92 -29.32
CA LYS A 357 -6.65 9.04 -29.22
C LYS A 357 -7.08 8.84 -27.78
N THR A 358 -8.05 9.66 -27.38
CA THR A 358 -8.98 9.39 -26.28
C THR A 358 -9.63 8.02 -26.49
N LYS A 359 -9.69 7.22 -25.43
CA LYS A 359 -10.66 6.13 -25.28
C LYS A 359 -11.52 6.40 -24.07
#